data_AF-A0A966XWR4-F1
#
_entry.id   AF-A0A966XWR4-F1
#
_cell.length_a   1.000
_cell.length_b   1.000
_cell.length_c   1.000
_cell.angle_alpha   90.00
_cell.angle_beta   90.00
_cell.angle_gamma   90.00
#
_symmetry.space_group_name_H-M   'P 1'
#
loop_
_entity.id
_entity.type
_entity.pdbx_description
1 polymer ?
#
loop_
_entity_poly.entity_id
_entity_poly.type
_entity_poly.pdbx_seq_one_letter_code
_entity_poly.pdbx_strand_id
1 'polypeptide(L)'
;MNALNSWRRLLAVRDQSRLLTSIIGLFVVGYLGLSFWLFYYALSFIAKFPGLGAVLTERLLFVLFAFLFGLLLLSNLVIGYTNLFRNRETTFLLTLPISTQSLFNWKFIESTLLASWAFLFLIAPLLAAFGLVRGLPWHFYALTLVLIGLFILLPGILGAWLALLVGRFLDRRLFQVTLLASAVALLALVAFWWKANPATDELLDKRTLEA
;
A
#
# COMPACT_ATOMS: atom_id res chain seq x y z
N MET A 1 21.20 19.08 -10.45
CA MET A 1 21.78 18.30 -11.59
C MET A 1 21.05 16.98 -11.87
N ASN A 2 20.50 16.25 -10.88
CA ASN A 2 19.83 14.96 -11.13
C ASN A 2 18.47 15.03 -11.86
N ALA A 3 17.69 16.11 -11.70
CA ALA A 3 16.38 16.25 -12.34
C ALA A 3 16.45 16.34 -13.89
N LEU A 4 17.53 16.94 -14.41
CA LEU A 4 17.77 17.04 -15.85
C LEU A 4 18.18 15.69 -16.46
N ASN A 5 18.91 14.86 -15.71
CA ASN A 5 19.31 13.53 -16.16
C ASN A 5 18.15 12.52 -16.11
N SER A 6 17.26 12.59 -15.12
CA SER A 6 16.02 11.80 -15.13
C SER A 6 15.07 12.24 -16.24
N TRP A 7 14.97 13.54 -16.53
CA TRP A 7 14.22 14.05 -17.69
C TRP A 7 14.78 13.57 -19.03
N ARG A 8 16.11 13.55 -19.18
CA ARG A 8 16.78 12.99 -20.37
C ARG A 8 16.62 11.48 -20.49
N ARG A 9 16.61 10.73 -19.38
CA ARG A 9 16.31 9.29 -19.39
C ARG A 9 14.86 8.99 -19.77
N LEU A 10 13.91 9.81 -19.32
CA LEU A 10 12.51 9.75 -19.77
C LEU A 10 12.38 10.06 -21.27
N LEU A 11 13.16 11.01 -21.80
CA LEU A 11 13.23 11.29 -23.23
C LEU A 11 13.98 10.20 -24.02
N ALA A 12 14.94 9.49 -23.41
CA ALA A 12 15.66 8.37 -24.01
C ALA A 12 14.87 7.05 -24.04
N VAL A 13 13.76 6.93 -23.29
CA VAL A 13 12.75 5.87 -23.51
C VAL A 13 12.15 5.98 -24.92
N ARG A 14 12.22 7.16 -25.55
CA ARG A 14 11.82 7.38 -26.95
C ARG A 14 12.76 6.69 -27.96
N ASP A 15 13.98 6.34 -27.55
CA ASP A 15 14.97 5.60 -28.35
C ASP A 15 15.03 4.10 -28.02
N GLN A 16 14.27 3.63 -27.03
CA GLN A 16 14.05 2.19 -26.88
C GLN A 16 13.10 1.67 -27.96
N SER A 17 13.36 0.43 -28.40
CA SER A 17 12.60 -0.28 -29.44
C SER A 17 11.10 -0.02 -29.28
N ARG A 18 10.46 0.59 -30.29
CA ARG A 18 9.04 0.96 -30.29
C ARG A 18 8.12 -0.18 -29.81
N LEU A 19 8.55 -1.42 -30.03
CA LEU A 19 7.91 -2.64 -29.52
C LEU A 19 7.84 -2.70 -27.99
N LEU A 20 8.94 -2.44 -27.26
CA LEU A 20 8.95 -2.56 -25.81
C LEU A 20 8.03 -1.53 -25.16
N THR A 21 8.09 -0.28 -25.59
CA THR A 21 7.21 0.79 -25.09
C THR A 21 5.75 0.48 -25.38
N SER A 22 5.45 -0.08 -26.56
CA SER A 22 4.10 -0.53 -26.91
C SER A 22 3.63 -1.70 -26.05
N ILE A 23 4.49 -2.68 -25.77
CA ILE A 23 4.16 -3.85 -24.92
C ILE A 23 3.91 -3.41 -23.49
N ILE A 24 4.75 -2.54 -22.93
CA ILE A 24 4.57 -2.01 -21.56
C ILE A 24 3.28 -1.20 -21.49
N GLY A 25 3.02 -0.33 -22.47
CA GLY A 25 1.78 0.45 -22.54
C GLY A 25 0.54 -0.44 -22.63
N LEU A 26 0.56 -1.46 -23.49
CA LEU A 26 -0.52 -2.43 -23.61
C LEU A 26 -0.73 -3.22 -22.32
N PHE A 27 0.35 -3.64 -21.66
CA PHE A 27 0.27 -4.36 -20.39
C PHE A 27 -0.33 -3.48 -19.28
N VAL A 28 0.10 -2.22 -19.16
CA VAL A 28 -0.42 -1.27 -18.17
C VAL A 28 -1.90 -0.99 -18.40
N VAL A 29 -2.30 -0.67 -19.65
CA VAL A 29 -3.69 -0.38 -19.98
C VAL A 29 -4.56 -1.63 -19.84
N GLY A 30 -4.08 -2.78 -20.33
CA GLY A 30 -4.76 -4.07 -20.20
C GLY A 30 -4.95 -4.48 -18.74
N TYR A 31 -3.92 -4.33 -17.91
CA TYR A 31 -3.98 -4.59 -16.48
C TYR A 31 -5.00 -3.69 -15.79
N LEU A 32 -4.94 -2.37 -16.02
CA LEU A 32 -5.88 -1.43 -15.40
C LEU A 32 -7.31 -1.68 -15.84
N GLY A 33 -7.54 -1.95 -17.13
CA GLY A 33 -8.86 -2.26 -17.68
C GLY A 33 -9.43 -3.57 -17.12
N LEU A 34 -8.63 -4.64 -17.10
CA LEU A 34 -9.05 -5.95 -16.60
C LEU A 34 -9.28 -5.92 -15.09
N SER A 35 -8.38 -5.28 -14.33
CA SER A 35 -8.53 -5.10 -12.89
C SER A 35 -9.78 -4.28 -12.55
N PHE A 36 -10.00 -3.18 -13.25
CA PHE A 36 -11.21 -2.37 -13.11
C PHE A 36 -12.47 -3.19 -13.38
N TRP A 37 -12.50 -3.94 -14.49
CA TRP A 37 -13.63 -4.78 -14.85
C TRP A 37 -13.92 -5.85 -13.79
N LEU A 38 -12.88 -6.50 -13.28
CA LEU A 38 -12.99 -7.52 -12.24
C LEU A 38 -13.52 -6.93 -10.92
N PHE A 39 -13.00 -5.79 -10.49
CA PHE A 39 -13.48 -5.11 -9.28
C PHE A 39 -14.90 -4.59 -9.43
N TYR A 40 -15.24 -4.01 -10.59
CA TYR A 40 -16.60 -3.55 -10.88
C TYR A 40 -17.58 -4.72 -10.84
N TYR A 41 -17.24 -5.86 -11.45
CA TYR A 41 -18.06 -7.06 -11.42
C TYR A 41 -18.22 -7.61 -9.98
N ALA A 42 -17.13 -7.70 -9.22
CA ALA A 42 -17.17 -8.17 -7.84
C ALA A 42 -18.02 -7.26 -6.93
N LEU A 43 -17.82 -5.94 -7.01
CA LEU A 43 -18.55 -4.97 -6.19
C LEU A 43 -20.03 -4.89 -6.58
N SER A 44 -20.34 -4.89 -7.88
CA SER A 44 -21.73 -4.91 -8.34
C SER A 44 -22.45 -6.21 -7.99
N PHE A 45 -21.75 -7.34 -7.99
CA PHE A 45 -22.29 -8.62 -7.51
C PHE A 45 -22.64 -8.57 -6.02
N ILE A 46 -21.75 -8.02 -5.19
CA ILE A 46 -22.00 -7.85 -3.75
C ILE A 46 -23.15 -6.87 -3.49
N ALA A 47 -23.25 -5.79 -4.28
CA ALA A 47 -24.29 -4.77 -4.13
C ALA A 47 -25.71 -5.30 -4.43
N LYS A 48 -25.86 -6.42 -5.13
CA LYS A 48 -27.16 -7.04 -5.43
C LYS A 48 -27.86 -7.63 -4.19
N PHE A 49 -27.14 -7.87 -3.10
CA PHE A 49 -27.72 -8.41 -1.87
C PHE A 49 -28.32 -7.27 -1.03
N PRO A 50 -29.67 -7.14 -0.96
CA PRO A 50 -30.32 -6.06 -0.23
C PRO A 50 -29.98 -6.14 1.27
N GLY A 51 -29.63 -4.99 1.87
CA GLY A 51 -29.24 -4.87 3.29
C GLY A 51 -27.84 -5.37 3.64
N LEU A 52 -27.37 -6.46 3.02
CA LEU A 52 -26.05 -7.04 3.30
C LEU A 52 -24.93 -6.47 2.43
N GLY A 53 -25.22 -6.11 1.18
CA GLY A 53 -24.22 -5.70 0.20
C GLY A 53 -23.43 -4.45 0.61
N ALA A 54 -24.09 -3.47 1.24
CA ALA A 54 -23.44 -2.24 1.70
C ALA A 54 -22.46 -2.52 2.85
N VAL A 55 -22.93 -3.22 3.90
CA VAL A 55 -22.12 -3.57 5.07
C VAL A 55 -20.95 -4.46 4.69
N LEU A 56 -21.18 -5.44 3.80
CA LEU A 56 -20.13 -6.34 3.35
C LEU A 56 -19.06 -5.59 2.55
N THR A 57 -19.48 -4.70 1.64
CA THR A 57 -18.54 -3.89 0.85
C THR A 57 -17.68 -3.00 1.74
N GLU A 58 -18.28 -2.34 2.74
CA GLU A 58 -17.55 -1.49 3.69
C GLU A 58 -16.55 -2.30 4.51
N ARG A 59 -16.94 -3.47 5.02
CA ARG A 59 -16.04 -4.37 5.77
C ARG A 59 -14.90 -4.91 4.90
N LEU A 60 -15.19 -5.31 3.66
CA LEU A 60 -14.17 -5.78 2.71
C LEU A 60 -13.16 -4.68 2.39
N LEU A 61 -13.62 -3.46 2.12
CA LEU A 61 -12.74 -2.32 1.88
C LEU A 61 -11.91 -2.00 3.13
N PHE A 62 -12.52 -2.00 4.32
CA PHE A 62 -11.81 -1.75 5.57
C PHE A 62 -10.67 -2.77 5.79
N VAL A 63 -10.98 -4.07 5.67
CA VAL A 63 -9.98 -5.14 5.83
C VAL A 63 -8.91 -5.06 4.75
N LEU A 64 -9.29 -4.77 3.50
CA LEU A 64 -8.34 -4.60 2.40
C LEU A 64 -7.38 -3.43 2.68
N PHE A 65 -7.90 -2.26 3.04
CA PHE A 65 -7.05 -1.11 3.37
C PHE A 65 -6.19 -1.37 4.60
N ALA A 66 -6.70 -2.04 5.63
CA ALA A 66 -5.90 -2.42 6.80
C ALA A 66 -4.73 -3.36 6.41
N PHE A 67 -5.02 -4.37 5.57
CA PHE A 67 -4.01 -5.29 5.07
C PHE A 67 -2.97 -4.57 4.21
N LEU A 68 -3.42 -3.73 3.28
CA LEU A 68 -2.53 -2.94 2.43
C LEU A 68 -1.68 -1.94 3.22
N PHE A 69 -2.23 -1.34 4.28
CA PHE A 69 -1.49 -0.49 5.20
C PHE A 69 -0.37 -1.25 5.88
N GLY A 70 -0.67 -2.43 6.44
CA GLY A 70 0.33 -3.29 7.07
C GLY A 70 1.42 -3.71 6.08
N LEU A 71 1.03 -4.11 4.87
CA LEU A 71 1.97 -4.50 3.81
C LEU A 71 2.85 -3.33 3.35
N LEU A 72 2.28 -2.13 3.18
CA LEU A 72 3.02 -0.91 2.87
C LEU A 72 4.00 -0.54 3.99
N LEU A 73 3.58 -0.64 5.24
CA LEU A 73 4.41 -0.34 6.40
C LEU A 73 5.62 -1.30 6.46
N LEU A 74 5.37 -2.61 6.33
CA LEU A 74 6.43 -3.62 6.29
C LEU A 74 7.35 -3.44 5.09
N SER A 75 6.80 -3.14 3.91
CA SER A 75 7.58 -2.88 2.69
C SER A 75 8.50 -1.67 2.87
N ASN A 76 7.97 -0.55 3.38
CA ASN A 76 8.77 0.65 3.68
C ASN A 76 9.86 0.36 4.73
N LEU A 77 9.56 -0.44 5.76
CA LEU A 77 10.52 -0.85 6.77
C LEU A 77 11.67 -1.67 6.16
N VAL A 78 11.35 -2.69 5.35
CA VAL A 78 12.35 -3.58 4.73
C VAL A 78 13.20 -2.85 3.71
N ILE A 79 12.58 -2.10 2.81
CA ILE A 79 13.28 -1.36 1.76
C ILE A 79 14.11 -0.24 2.41
N GLY A 80 13.53 0.52 3.34
CA GLY A 80 14.22 1.58 4.06
C GLY A 80 15.43 1.07 4.83
N TYR A 81 15.28 -0.03 5.58
CA TYR A 81 16.41 -0.66 6.27
C TYR A 81 17.50 -1.15 5.32
N THR A 82 17.11 -1.83 4.23
CA THR A 82 18.06 -2.36 3.25
C THR A 82 18.83 -1.23 2.55
N ASN A 83 18.13 -0.16 2.16
CA ASN A 83 18.75 1.00 1.52
C ASN A 83 19.66 1.79 2.46
N LEU A 84 19.27 1.95 3.72
CA LEU A 84 20.03 2.79 4.66
C LEU A 84 21.23 2.03 5.26
N PHE A 85 21.08 0.76 5.61
CA PHE A 85 22.10 0.02 6.38
C PHE A 85 22.86 -1.04 5.57
N ARG A 86 22.32 -1.53 4.45
CA ARG A 86 22.89 -2.67 3.72
C ARG A 86 23.48 -2.31 2.37
N ASN A 87 23.20 -1.12 1.86
CA ASN A 87 23.67 -0.68 0.56
C ASN A 87 25.09 -0.08 0.66
N ARG A 88 26.03 -0.64 -0.11
CA ARG A 88 27.44 -0.19 -0.17
C ARG A 88 27.55 1.27 -0.63
N GLU A 89 26.60 1.71 -1.45
CA GLU A 89 26.49 3.10 -1.88
C GLU A 89 26.26 4.05 -0.71
N THR A 90 25.43 3.66 0.26
CA THR A 90 25.15 4.50 1.44
C THR A 90 26.39 4.61 2.32
N THR A 91 27.16 3.53 2.49
CA THR A 91 28.45 3.56 3.20
C THR A 91 29.46 4.48 2.52
N PHE A 92 29.50 4.49 1.19
CA PHE A 92 30.35 5.40 0.42
C PHE A 92 29.86 6.86 0.49
N LEU A 93 28.55 7.10 0.40
CA LEU A 93 27.97 8.44 0.51
C LEU A 93 28.15 9.07 1.89
N LEU A 94 28.21 8.26 2.95
CA LEU A 94 28.54 8.71 4.31
C LEU A 94 30.02 9.10 4.46
N THR A 95 30.92 8.66 3.57
CA THR A 95 32.32 9.11 3.56
C THR A 95 32.52 10.44 2.84
N LEU A 96 31.50 10.93 2.12
CA LEU A 96 31.50 12.23 1.47
C LEU A 96 30.93 13.29 2.42
N PRO A 97 31.33 14.57 2.31
CA PRO A 97 30.84 15.67 3.16
C PRO A 97 29.41 16.10 2.77
N ILE A 98 28.47 15.14 2.75
CA ILE A 98 27.07 15.33 2.43
C ILE A 98 26.28 15.28 3.73
N SER A 99 25.33 16.19 3.93
CA SER A 99 24.49 16.17 5.13
C SER A 99 23.70 14.86 5.25
N THR A 100 23.79 14.21 6.40
CA THR A 100 23.11 12.93 6.69
C THR A 100 21.59 13.04 6.56
N GLN A 101 21.02 14.21 6.88
CA GLN A 101 19.59 14.50 6.70
C GLN A 101 19.14 14.47 5.23
N SER A 102 19.95 15.04 4.32
CA SER A 102 19.60 15.04 2.89
C SER A 102 19.66 13.62 2.30
N LEU A 103 20.64 12.83 2.73
CA LEU A 103 20.78 11.43 2.32
C LEU A 103 19.58 10.58 2.80
N PHE A 104 19.18 10.76 4.07
CA PHE A 104 18.01 10.10 4.63
C PHE A 104 16.73 10.46 3.88
N ASN A 105 16.46 11.76 3.68
CA ASN A 105 15.25 12.22 2.98
C ASN A 105 15.18 11.68 1.55
N TRP A 106 16.30 11.64 0.84
CA TRP A 106 16.36 11.06 -0.50
C TRP A 106 16.05 9.56 -0.51
N LYS A 107 16.71 8.79 0.37
CA LYS A 107 16.50 7.34 0.47
C LYS A 107 15.11 6.99 0.98
N PHE A 108 14.52 7.84 1.81
CA PHE A 108 13.13 7.74 2.25
C PHE A 108 12.17 7.87 1.08
N ILE A 109 12.27 8.96 0.31
CA ILE A 109 11.41 9.19 -0.86
C ILE A 109 11.56 8.04 -1.88
N GLU A 110 12.80 7.62 -2.17
CA GLU A 110 13.08 6.49 -3.05
C GLU A 110 12.39 5.21 -2.59
N SER A 111 12.50 4.88 -1.30
CA SER A 111 11.92 3.67 -0.72
C SER A 111 10.38 3.73 -0.72
N THR A 112 9.80 4.89 -0.38
CA THR A 112 8.34 5.08 -0.36
C THR A 112 7.74 4.99 -1.76
N LEU A 113 8.37 5.60 -2.77
CA LEU A 113 7.91 5.49 -4.16
C LEU A 113 8.00 4.05 -4.68
N LEU A 114 9.07 3.33 -4.36
CA LEU A 114 9.26 1.92 -4.73
C LEU A 114 8.32 0.97 -3.98
N ALA A 115 7.86 1.33 -2.78
CA ALA A 115 6.86 0.56 -2.06
C ALA A 115 5.44 0.86 -2.58
N SER A 116 5.16 2.10 -2.96
CA SER A 116 3.79 2.56 -3.24
C SER A 116 3.33 2.37 -4.68
N TRP A 117 4.24 2.19 -5.66
CA TRP A 117 3.84 2.06 -7.07
C TRP A 117 2.87 0.88 -7.30
N ALA A 118 3.19 -0.32 -6.83
CA ALA A 118 2.34 -1.50 -6.98
C ALA A 118 1.00 -1.35 -6.26
N PHE A 119 1.00 -0.68 -5.11
CA PHE A 119 -0.21 -0.34 -4.36
C PHE A 119 -1.13 0.59 -5.16
N LEU A 120 -0.59 1.62 -5.80
CA LEU A 120 -1.37 2.54 -6.64
C LEU A 120 -2.03 1.81 -7.81
N PHE A 121 -1.32 0.88 -8.44
CA PHE A 121 -1.85 0.05 -9.53
C PHE A 121 -3.04 -0.81 -9.11
N LEU A 122 -3.07 -1.27 -7.87
CA LEU A 122 -4.16 -2.10 -7.34
C LEU A 122 -5.36 -1.24 -6.89
N ILE A 123 -5.12 -0.15 -6.17
CA ILE A 123 -6.19 0.65 -5.58
C ILE A 123 -6.87 1.58 -6.57
N ALA A 124 -6.15 2.13 -7.55
CA ALA A 124 -6.72 3.02 -8.54
C ALA A 124 -7.94 2.40 -9.26
N PRO A 125 -7.87 1.20 -9.86
CA PRO A 125 -9.03 0.58 -10.50
C PRO A 125 -10.12 0.18 -9.49
N LEU A 126 -9.75 -0.24 -8.28
CA LEU A 126 -10.72 -0.59 -7.23
C LEU A 126 -11.58 0.61 -6.82
N LEU A 127 -10.95 1.74 -6.50
CA LEU A 127 -11.67 2.94 -6.05
C LEU A 127 -12.43 3.60 -7.20
N ALA A 128 -11.92 3.53 -8.42
CA ALA A 128 -12.66 3.94 -9.60
C ALA A 128 -13.95 3.12 -9.78
N ALA A 129 -13.84 1.78 -9.65
CA ALA A 129 -14.98 0.88 -9.72
C ALA A 129 -15.99 1.15 -8.59
N PHE A 130 -15.50 1.32 -7.35
CA PHE A 130 -16.33 1.67 -6.21
C PHE A 130 -17.10 2.99 -6.42
N GLY A 131 -16.42 4.02 -6.92
CA GLY A 131 -17.01 5.31 -7.29
C GLY A 131 -18.19 5.18 -8.24
N LEU A 132 -18.03 4.37 -9.28
CA LEU A 132 -19.04 4.14 -10.30
C LEU A 132 -20.21 3.28 -9.81
N VAL A 133 -19.94 2.19 -9.06
CA VAL A 133 -20.99 1.33 -8.51
C VAL A 133 -21.89 2.09 -7.52
N ARG A 134 -21.32 3.03 -6.77
CA ARG A 134 -22.06 3.87 -5.80
C ARG A 134 -22.63 5.16 -6.40
N GLY A 135 -22.35 5.47 -7.67
CA GLY A 135 -22.84 6.67 -8.34
C GLY A 135 -22.33 7.99 -7.72
N LEU A 136 -21.08 8.02 -7.27
CA LEU A 136 -20.53 9.14 -6.51
C LEU A 136 -20.22 10.37 -7.39
N PRO A 137 -20.32 11.60 -6.84
CA PRO A 137 -20.06 12.83 -7.58
C PRO A 137 -18.57 12.98 -7.91
N TRP A 138 -18.24 13.79 -8.94
CA TRP A 138 -16.87 13.93 -9.45
C TRP A 138 -15.82 14.37 -8.39
N HIS A 139 -16.24 15.17 -7.40
CA HIS A 139 -15.38 15.60 -6.28
C HIS A 139 -14.79 14.42 -5.48
N PHE A 140 -15.48 13.27 -5.45
CA PHE A 140 -15.01 12.06 -4.79
C PHE A 140 -13.67 11.58 -5.35
N TYR A 141 -13.48 11.65 -6.67
CA TYR A 141 -12.25 11.19 -7.33
C TYR A 141 -11.06 12.10 -6.97
N ALA A 142 -11.28 13.41 -6.91
CA ALA A 142 -10.25 14.36 -6.49
C ALA A 142 -9.86 14.15 -5.03
N LEU A 143 -10.84 14.02 -4.14
CA LEU A 143 -10.60 13.76 -2.72
C LEU A 143 -9.90 12.42 -2.49
N THR A 144 -10.29 11.40 -3.25
CA THR A 144 -9.68 10.07 -3.21
C THR A 144 -8.18 10.13 -3.52
N LEU A 145 -7.77 10.92 -4.51
CA LEU A 145 -6.36 11.07 -4.85
C LEU A 145 -5.55 11.69 -3.71
N VAL A 146 -6.13 12.67 -3.00
CA VAL A 146 -5.52 13.27 -1.81
C VAL A 146 -5.41 12.25 -0.66
N LEU A 147 -6.48 11.50 -0.41
CA LEU A 147 -6.52 10.48 0.65
C LEU A 147 -5.54 9.34 0.38
N ILE A 148 -5.38 8.91 -0.87
CA ILE A 148 -4.36 7.93 -1.28
C ILE A 148 -2.96 8.45 -0.95
N GLY A 149 -2.68 9.72 -1.27
CA GLY A 149 -1.39 10.35 -0.95
C GLY A 149 -1.10 10.32 0.56
N LEU A 150 -2.10 10.69 1.37
CA LEU A 150 -1.98 10.64 2.82
C LEU A 150 -1.81 9.20 3.34
N PHE A 151 -2.56 8.26 2.76
CA PHE A 151 -2.50 6.84 3.11
C PHE A 151 -1.14 6.23 2.77
N ILE A 152 -0.43 6.69 1.73
CA ILE A 152 0.93 6.24 1.42
C ILE A 152 1.95 6.86 2.39
N LEU A 153 1.77 8.13 2.74
CA LEU A 153 2.69 8.85 3.62
C LEU A 153 2.71 8.30 5.05
N LEU A 154 1.55 7.96 5.62
CA LEU A 154 1.46 7.43 6.99
C LEU A 154 2.33 6.17 7.23
N PRO A 155 2.15 5.04 6.50
CA PRO A 155 2.98 3.85 6.65
C PRO A 155 4.41 4.08 6.15
N GLY A 156 4.64 5.02 5.22
CA GLY A 156 5.97 5.44 4.81
C GLY A 156 6.77 5.99 6.00
N ILE A 157 6.27 7.05 6.62
CA ILE A 157 6.90 7.72 7.77
C ILE A 157 7.06 6.73 8.93
N LEU A 158 6.02 5.97 9.26
CA LEU A 158 6.07 4.96 10.33
C LEU A 158 7.09 3.86 10.03
N GLY A 159 7.12 3.33 8.81
CA GLY A 159 8.07 2.30 8.39
C GLY A 159 9.51 2.78 8.45
N ALA A 160 9.78 4.02 8.05
CA ALA A 160 11.10 4.62 8.13
C ALA A 160 11.54 4.91 9.57
N TRP A 161 10.63 5.40 10.40
CA TRP A 161 10.89 5.60 11.83
C TRP A 161 11.21 4.29 12.54
N LEU A 162 10.43 3.23 12.26
CA LEU A 162 10.71 1.88 12.74
C LEU A 162 12.04 1.34 12.22
N ALA A 163 12.38 1.56 10.94
CA ALA A 163 13.66 1.13 10.38
C ALA A 163 14.85 1.78 11.09
N LEU A 164 14.76 3.07 11.46
CA LEU A 164 15.78 3.77 12.24
C LEU A 164 15.90 3.20 13.66
N LEU A 165 14.76 2.96 14.33
CA LEU A 165 14.76 2.36 15.68
C LEU A 165 15.39 0.97 15.66
N VAL A 166 14.99 0.12 14.72
CA VAL A 166 15.54 -1.23 14.60
C VAL A 166 17.02 -1.17 14.25
N GLY A 167 17.45 -0.29 13.34
CA GLY A 167 18.87 -0.11 13.02
C GLY A 167 19.72 0.41 14.18
N ARG A 168 19.12 1.09 15.17
CA ARG A 168 19.81 1.55 16.38
C ARG A 168 19.98 0.46 17.43
N PHE A 169 19.02 -0.47 17.56
CA PHE A 169 18.95 -1.39 18.69
C PHE A 169 19.21 -2.87 18.34
N LEU A 170 19.17 -3.28 17.07
CA LEU A 170 19.11 -4.70 16.70
C LEU A 170 20.24 -5.17 15.78
N ASP A 171 20.92 -6.25 16.20
CA ASP A 171 21.86 -7.00 15.38
C ASP A 171 21.19 -7.68 14.17
N ARG A 172 22.00 -7.96 13.14
CA ARG A 172 21.56 -8.43 11.81
C ARG A 172 20.61 -9.64 11.80
N ARG A 173 20.72 -10.55 12.77
CA ARG A 173 19.82 -11.72 12.92
C ARG A 173 18.50 -11.35 13.59
N LEU A 174 18.53 -10.45 14.56
CA LEU A 174 17.35 -9.99 15.26
C LEU A 174 16.42 -9.21 14.32
N PHE A 175 16.95 -8.48 13.32
CA PHE A 175 16.14 -7.80 12.30
C PHE A 175 15.19 -8.77 11.56
N GLN A 176 15.72 -9.92 11.11
CA GLN A 176 14.92 -10.93 10.41
C GLN A 176 13.84 -11.51 11.32
N VAL A 177 14.17 -11.75 12.59
CA VAL A 177 13.22 -12.24 13.60
C VAL A 177 12.15 -11.21 13.91
N THR A 178 12.50 -9.93 14.08
CA THR A 178 11.51 -8.86 14.32
C THR A 178 10.63 -8.59 13.12
N LEU A 179 11.15 -8.72 11.90
CA LEU A 179 10.34 -8.61 10.70
C LEU A 179 9.30 -9.74 10.66
N LEU A 180 9.74 -10.98 10.85
CA LEU A 180 8.85 -12.14 10.86
C LEU A 180 7.84 -12.05 12.01
N ALA A 181 8.30 -11.64 13.19
CA ALA A 181 7.45 -11.42 14.35
C ALA A 181 6.44 -10.29 14.13
N SER A 182 6.81 -9.19 13.47
CA SER A 182 5.89 -8.09 13.16
C SER A 182 4.83 -8.50 12.13
N ALA A 183 5.19 -9.29 11.12
CA ALA A 183 4.25 -9.85 10.16
C ALA A 183 3.28 -10.83 10.85
N VAL A 184 3.79 -11.72 11.70
CA VAL A 184 2.98 -12.65 12.49
C VAL A 184 2.10 -11.90 13.49
N ALA A 185 2.60 -10.85 14.15
CA ALA A 185 1.84 -10.04 15.10
C ALA A 185 0.73 -9.25 14.40
N LEU A 186 0.98 -8.71 13.20
CA LEU A 186 -0.06 -8.07 12.38
C LEU A 186 -1.15 -9.08 12.01
N LEU A 187 -0.78 -10.27 11.55
CA LEU A 187 -1.74 -11.33 11.23
C LEU A 187 -2.51 -11.79 12.49
N ALA A 188 -1.85 -11.89 13.63
CA ALA A 188 -2.46 -12.27 14.90
C ALA A 188 -3.39 -11.18 15.44
N LEU A 189 -3.03 -9.90 15.32
CA LEU A 189 -3.89 -8.78 15.69
C LEU A 189 -5.14 -8.72 14.82
N VAL A 190 -4.99 -8.93 13.51
CA VAL A 190 -6.13 -9.02 12.59
C VAL A 190 -7.03 -10.21 12.95
N ALA A 191 -6.46 -11.38 13.23
CA ALA A 191 -7.21 -12.55 13.66
C ALA A 191 -7.89 -12.35 15.03
N PHE A 192 -7.22 -11.67 15.96
CA PHE A 192 -7.76 -11.36 17.29
C PHE A 192 -8.92 -10.37 17.20
N TRP A 193 -8.79 -9.31 16.39
CA TRP A 193 -9.88 -8.38 16.10
C TRP A 193 -11.07 -9.07 15.43
N TRP A 194 -10.82 -10.06 14.58
CA TRP A 194 -11.88 -10.87 13.99
C TRP A 194 -12.60 -11.71 15.05
N LYS A 195 -11.87 -12.26 16.03
CA LYS A 195 -12.42 -13.07 17.11
C LYS A 195 -13.10 -12.24 18.22
N ALA A 196 -12.66 -11.00 18.43
CA ALA A 196 -13.18 -10.09 19.44
C ALA A 196 -14.48 -9.38 19.04
N ASN A 197 -14.98 -9.61 17.82
CA ASN A 197 -16.39 -9.40 17.47
C ASN A 197 -17.13 -10.76 17.48
N PRO A 198 -17.37 -11.39 18.65
CA PRO A 198 -18.44 -12.38 18.69
C PRO A 198 -19.74 -11.63 18.34
N ALA A 199 -20.48 -12.18 17.38
CA ALA A 199 -21.84 -11.77 17.12
C ALA A 199 -22.56 -11.68 18.48
N THR A 200 -23.17 -10.53 18.75
CA THR A 200 -23.89 -10.25 19.99
C THR A 200 -24.84 -11.42 20.27
N ASP A 201 -24.51 -12.21 21.31
CA ASP A 201 -25.38 -13.28 21.86
C ASP A 201 -26.78 -12.73 22.24
N GLU A 202 -26.91 -11.41 22.31
CA GLU A 202 -28.15 -10.64 22.44
C GLU A 202 -29.20 -10.91 21.33
N LEU A 203 -28.80 -11.40 20.15
CA LEU A 203 -29.74 -11.80 19.08
C LEU A 203 -30.27 -13.24 19.22
N LEU A 204 -29.57 -14.10 19.95
CA LEU A 204 -30.01 -15.47 20.23
C LEU A 204 -31.00 -15.50 21.40
N ASP A 205 -30.79 -14.66 22.42
CA ASP A 205 -31.64 -14.60 23.61
C ASP A 205 -33.02 -13.98 23.34
N LYS A 206 -33.13 -13.07 22.36
CA LYS A 206 -34.44 -12.56 21.92
C LYS A 206 -35.30 -13.61 21.22
N ARG A 207 -34.71 -14.63 20.59
CA ARG A 207 -35.47 -15.68 19.87
C ARG A 207 -35.97 -16.79 20.79
N THR A 208 -35.37 -16.97 21.96
CA THR A 208 -35.77 -17.97 22.96
C THR A 208 -36.83 -17.45 23.92
N LEU A 209 -36.97 -16.12 24.07
CA LEU A 209 -38.00 -15.50 24.91
C LEU A 209 -39.34 -15.27 24.19
N GLU A 210 -39.38 -15.39 22.86
CA GLU A 210 -40.59 -15.25 22.03
C GLU A 210 -41.16 -16.60 21.52
N ALA A 211 -40.62 -17.74 21.99
CA ALA A 211 -41.04 -19.10 21.62
C ALA A 211 -41.78 -19.82 22.75
#